data_AF-M7C967-F1
#
_entry.id   AF-M7C967-F1
#
_cell.length_a   1.000
_cell.length_b   1.000
_cell.length_c   1.000
_cell.angle_alpha   90.00
_cell.angle_beta   90.00
_cell.angle_gamma   90.00
#
_symmetry.space_group_name_H-M   'P 1'
#
loop_
_entity.id
_entity.type
_entity.pdbx_description
1 polymer ?
#
loop_
_entity_poly.entity_id
_entity_poly.type
_entity_poly.pdbx_seq_one_letter_code
_entity_poly.pdbx_strand_id
1 'polypeptide(L)'
;MKKDEPPLEFPDTLEGFEYAFNEKGQLRHIKTGEPFVFNYREDLHRWNQKRYEALGEIITKYVYELLEKECHLKKVTLPVDATESEPKSFIFMSEDALTNPDKLMVLIHGSGVVRAGQWARRLIINEDLDSGTQIPYIKRAIEVDATESEPKSFIFMSEDALTNPDKLMVLIHGSGVVRAGQWARRLIINEDLDSGTQIPYIKRAIEIGKDIFPPVLIVVIVIITVEIVSCKMTFVYTEINEC
;
A
#
# COMPACT_ATOMS: atom_id res chain seq x y z
N MET A 1 3.27 41.16 -15.26
CA MET A 1 4.62 40.59 -15.46
C MET A 1 4.62 39.20 -14.85
N LYS A 2 4.94 38.14 -15.61
CA LYS A 2 5.19 36.83 -15.01
C LYS A 2 6.43 37.01 -14.12
N LYS A 3 6.31 36.82 -12.80
CA LYS A 3 7.47 36.66 -11.91
C LYS A 3 8.31 35.54 -12.54
N ASP A 4 9.62 35.73 -12.71
CA ASP A 4 10.52 34.67 -13.15
C ASP A 4 10.39 33.49 -12.17
N GLU A 5 9.70 32.43 -12.61
CA GLU A 5 9.53 31.23 -11.80
C GLU A 5 10.90 30.54 -11.70
N PRO A 6 11.36 30.18 -10.48
CA PRO A 6 12.60 29.44 -10.30
C PRO A 6 12.55 28.08 -11.02
N PRO A 7 13.71 27.52 -11.40
CA PRO A 7 13.76 26.20 -12.03
C PRO A 7 13.13 25.14 -11.12
N LEU A 8 12.46 24.17 -11.75
CA LEU A 8 11.84 23.03 -11.08
C LEU A 8 12.86 21.88 -10.94
N GLU A 9 14.04 22.23 -10.46
CA GLU A 9 15.13 21.29 -10.17
C GLU A 9 15.25 21.19 -8.66
N PHE A 10 15.16 19.96 -8.16
CA PHE A 10 15.22 19.66 -6.74
C PHE A 10 16.29 18.60 -6.48
N PRO A 11 16.92 18.59 -5.30
CA PRO A 11 17.84 17.53 -4.90
C PRO A 11 17.17 16.15 -4.95
N ASP A 12 17.97 15.08 -4.97
CA ASP A 12 17.51 13.69 -5.02
C ASP A 12 17.77 12.91 -3.71
N THR A 13 18.28 13.59 -2.69
CA THR A 13 18.62 13.06 -1.36
C THR A 13 17.98 13.90 -0.24
N LEU A 14 17.75 13.28 0.92
CA LEU A 14 17.22 13.98 2.10
C LEU A 14 18.20 15.05 2.56
N GLU A 15 19.49 14.74 2.55
CA GLU A 15 20.59 15.64 2.89
C GLU A 15 20.65 16.83 1.95
N GLY A 16 20.44 16.61 0.64
CA GLY A 16 20.35 17.68 -0.35
C GLY A 16 19.17 18.62 -0.10
N PHE A 17 18.07 18.10 0.46
CA PHE A 17 16.94 18.90 0.95
C PHE A 17 17.21 19.58 2.30
N GLU A 18 18.34 19.30 2.94
CA GLU A 18 18.72 19.69 4.30
C GLU A 18 17.83 19.07 5.39
N TYR A 19 17.23 17.90 5.15
CA TYR A 19 16.42 17.18 6.14
C TYR A 19 17.00 15.79 6.44
N ALA A 20 16.67 15.27 7.62
CA ALA A 20 16.90 13.88 7.99
C ALA A 20 15.79 13.42 8.95
N PHE A 21 15.57 12.10 9.04
CA PHE A 21 14.76 11.54 10.10
C PHE A 21 15.58 11.47 11.39
N ASN A 22 15.03 12.01 12.48
CA ASN A 22 15.66 11.90 13.80
C ASN A 22 15.39 10.53 14.46
N GLU A 23 15.91 10.32 15.66
CA GLU A 23 15.72 9.07 16.43
C GLU A 23 14.25 8.73 16.74
N LYS A 24 13.36 9.73 16.69
CA LYS A 24 11.91 9.56 16.86
C LYS A 24 11.18 9.31 15.54
N GLY A 25 11.91 9.11 14.45
CA GLY A 25 11.34 8.93 13.11
C GLY A 25 10.69 10.19 12.53
N GLN A 26 11.03 11.38 13.03
CA GLN A 26 10.45 12.64 12.56
C GLN A 26 11.35 13.33 11.54
N LEU A 27 10.80 13.78 10.42
CA LEU A 27 11.54 14.53 9.41
C LEU A 27 11.84 15.95 9.94
N ARG A 28 13.12 16.28 10.10
CA ARG A 28 13.59 17.56 10.65
C ARG A 28 14.74 18.13 9.84
N HIS A 29 14.80 19.45 9.78
CA HIS A 29 15.91 20.15 9.15
C HIS A 29 17.21 19.84 9.92
N ILE A 30 18.28 19.45 9.22
CA ILE A 30 19.52 18.92 9.83
C ILE A 30 20.17 19.96 10.77
N LYS A 31 20.18 21.24 10.37
CA LYS A 31 20.81 22.31 11.16
C LYS A 31 19.91 22.90 12.26
N THR A 32 18.65 23.21 11.94
CA THR A 32 17.75 23.95 12.86
C THR A 32 16.86 23.04 13.69
N GLY A 33 16.66 21.78 13.27
CA GLY A 33 15.71 20.87 13.90
C GLY A 33 14.24 21.23 13.63
N GLU A 34 13.96 22.16 12.72
CA GLU A 34 12.60 22.59 12.40
C GLU A 34 11.84 21.58 11.51
N PRO A 35 10.49 21.53 11.59
CA PRO A 35 9.69 20.68 10.72
C PRO A 35 9.67 21.19 9.27
N PHE A 36 9.24 20.33 8.35
CA PHE A 36 9.11 20.68 6.95
C PHE A 36 8.06 21.78 6.72
N VAL A 37 8.45 22.84 5.99
CA VAL A 37 7.55 23.93 5.58
C VAL A 37 7.15 23.77 4.12
N PHE A 38 5.84 23.61 3.86
CA PHE A 38 5.30 23.49 2.50
C PHE A 38 5.34 24.81 1.74
N ASN A 39 4.84 25.89 2.34
CA ASN A 39 4.87 27.24 1.75
C ASN A 39 6.25 27.88 1.91
N TYR A 40 7.27 27.23 1.34
CA TYR A 40 8.66 27.67 1.44
C TYR A 40 8.90 28.99 0.70
N ARG A 41 8.23 29.18 -0.45
CA ARG A 41 8.23 30.45 -1.18
C ARG A 41 6.82 31.02 -1.25
N GLU A 42 6.64 32.26 -0.80
CA GLU A 42 5.38 32.98 -0.90
C GLU A 42 4.97 33.15 -2.38
N ASP A 43 3.67 33.03 -2.65
CA ASP A 43 3.03 33.11 -3.98
C ASP A 43 3.48 32.10 -5.05
N LEU A 44 4.36 31.14 -4.73
CA LEU A 44 4.86 30.14 -5.70
C LEU A 44 4.28 28.74 -5.44
N HIS A 45 2.95 28.64 -5.49
CA HIS A 45 2.22 27.38 -5.23
C HIS A 45 2.70 26.21 -6.10
N ARG A 46 2.89 26.43 -7.41
CA ARG A 46 3.35 25.38 -8.34
C ARG A 46 4.73 24.86 -7.97
N TRP A 47 5.64 25.75 -7.59
CA TRP A 47 6.99 25.38 -7.19
C TRP A 47 7.01 24.64 -5.86
N ASN A 48 6.27 25.13 -4.85
CA ASN A 48 6.14 24.48 -3.53
C ASN A 48 5.54 23.07 -3.67
N GLN A 49 4.54 22.90 -4.53
CA GLN A 49 3.95 21.60 -4.84
C GLN A 49 4.98 20.65 -5.47
N LYS A 50 5.77 21.11 -6.44
CA LYS A 50 6.81 20.29 -7.07
C LYS A 50 7.95 19.93 -6.12
N ARG A 51 8.32 20.84 -5.20
CA ARG A 51 9.26 20.58 -4.11
C ARG A 51 8.77 19.45 -3.19
N TYR A 52 7.50 19.53 -2.80
CA TYR A 52 6.85 18.53 -1.95
C TYR A 52 6.75 17.16 -2.65
N GLU A 53 6.45 17.14 -3.95
CA GLU A 53 6.45 15.93 -4.77
C GLU A 53 7.84 15.29 -4.80
N ALA A 54 8.89 16.08 -5.11
CA ALA A 54 10.26 15.61 -5.14
C ALA A 54 10.72 15.00 -3.80
N LEU A 55 10.45 15.69 -2.68
CA LEU A 55 10.74 15.16 -1.35
C LEU A 55 10.00 13.84 -1.09
N GLY A 56 8.76 13.72 -1.52
CA GLY A 56 7.97 12.50 -1.36
C GLY A 56 8.51 11.28 -2.11
N GLU A 57 9.14 11.48 -3.27
CA GLU A 57 9.82 10.41 -4.00
C GLU A 57 11.10 9.95 -3.27
N ILE A 58 11.84 10.87 -2.65
CA ILE A 58 13.00 10.56 -1.82
C ILE A 58 12.57 9.74 -0.59
N ILE A 59 11.52 10.18 0.09
CA ILE A 59 10.94 9.46 1.25
C ILE A 59 10.49 8.06 0.84
N THR A 60 9.94 7.89 -0.35
CA THR A 60 9.55 6.57 -0.86
C THR A 60 10.75 5.62 -0.93
N LYS A 61 11.88 6.08 -1.48
CA LYS A 61 13.11 5.28 -1.53
C LYS A 61 13.62 4.97 -0.12
N TYR A 62 13.61 5.96 0.76
CA TYR A 62 14.02 5.79 2.16
C TYR A 62 13.17 4.73 2.89
N VAL A 63 11.84 4.75 2.72
CA VAL A 63 10.96 3.73 3.31
C VAL A 63 11.26 2.33 2.76
N TYR A 64 11.55 2.19 1.46
CA TYR A 64 11.97 0.89 0.92
C TYR A 64 13.26 0.38 1.56
N GLU A 65 14.24 1.24 1.77
CA GLU A 65 15.47 0.85 2.48
C GLU A 65 15.18 0.38 3.90
N LEU A 66 14.24 1.02 4.61
CA LEU A 66 13.83 0.56 5.95
C LEU A 66 13.13 -0.79 5.90
N LEU A 67 12.26 -1.04 4.91
CA LEU A 67 11.62 -2.35 4.74
C LEU A 67 12.65 -3.46 4.52
N GLU A 68 13.72 -3.19 3.77
CA GLU A 68 14.79 -4.15 3.51
C GLU A 68 15.72 -4.32 4.71
N LYS A 69 16.20 -3.21 5.29
CA LYS A 69 17.26 -3.22 6.32
C LYS A 69 16.73 -3.48 7.72
N GLU A 70 15.60 -2.88 8.08
CA GLU A 70 15.05 -2.97 9.44
C GLU A 70 13.95 -4.02 9.59
N CYS A 71 13.19 -4.28 8.52
CA CYS A 71 12.12 -5.29 8.54
C CYS A 71 12.53 -6.61 7.85
N HIS A 72 13.74 -6.69 7.28
CA HIS A 72 14.27 -7.88 6.61
C HIS A 72 13.35 -8.42 5.50
N LEU A 73 12.64 -7.53 4.81
CA LEU A 73 11.81 -7.90 3.68
C LEU A 73 12.61 -7.86 2.38
N LYS A 74 12.39 -8.83 1.50
CA LYS A 74 12.92 -8.80 0.15
C LYS A 74 11.92 -8.15 -0.80
N LYS A 75 12.42 -7.28 -1.69
CA LYS A 75 11.68 -6.76 -2.82
C LYS A 75 11.67 -7.82 -3.94
N VAL A 76 10.48 -8.31 -4.29
CA VAL A 76 10.30 -9.30 -5.36
C VAL A 76 9.55 -8.64 -6.51
N THR A 77 10.16 -8.64 -7.69
CA THR A 77 9.51 -8.20 -8.92
C THR A 77 8.48 -9.23 -9.34
N LEU A 78 7.31 -8.74 -9.72
CA LEU A 78 6.24 -9.55 -10.26
C LEU A 78 6.01 -9.19 -11.73
N PRO A 79 5.95 -10.19 -12.61
CA PRO A 79 6.25 -11.61 -12.35
C PRO A 79 7.70 -11.88 -12.06
N VAL A 80 7.93 -13.05 -11.49
CA VAL A 80 9.26 -13.59 -11.25
C VAL A 80 9.99 -13.94 -12.56
N ASP A 81 9.27 -14.24 -13.64
CA ASP A 81 9.76 -14.66 -14.96
C ASP A 81 9.64 -13.58 -16.05
N ALA A 82 9.32 -12.34 -15.66
CA ALA A 82 9.07 -11.25 -16.59
C ALA A 82 10.30 -10.85 -17.43
N THR A 83 10.16 -10.91 -18.75
CA THR A 83 11.11 -10.38 -19.74
C THR A 83 11.23 -8.86 -19.67
N GLU A 84 12.27 -8.26 -20.23
CA GLU A 84 12.48 -6.80 -20.17
C GLU A 84 11.32 -5.97 -20.76
N SER A 85 10.60 -6.53 -21.74
CA SER A 85 9.48 -5.88 -22.43
C SER A 85 8.13 -6.00 -21.71
N GLU A 86 8.02 -6.85 -20.70
CA GLU A 86 6.75 -7.10 -20.01
C GLU A 86 6.51 -6.08 -18.89
N PRO A 87 5.24 -5.73 -18.61
CA PRO A 87 4.90 -4.94 -17.43
C PRO A 87 5.38 -5.61 -16.15
N LYS A 88 5.98 -4.82 -15.25
CA LYS A 88 6.49 -5.30 -13.97
C LYS A 88 5.92 -4.49 -12.83
N SER A 89 5.57 -5.18 -11.75
CA SER A 89 5.29 -4.60 -10.44
C SER A 89 6.25 -5.22 -9.42
N PHE A 90 6.06 -4.92 -8.14
CA PHE A 90 6.81 -5.58 -7.08
C PHE A 90 6.00 -5.65 -5.79
N ILE A 91 6.41 -6.58 -4.93
CA ILE A 91 5.96 -6.70 -3.55
C ILE A 91 7.16 -6.73 -2.62
N PHE A 92 6.92 -6.41 -1.35
CA PHE A 92 7.85 -6.72 -0.27
C PHE A 92 7.29 -7.92 0.51
N MET A 93 8.13 -8.91 0.77
CA MET A 93 7.75 -10.12 1.50
C MET A 93 8.89 -10.60 2.38
N SER A 94 8.60 -11.29 3.49
CA SER A 94 9.63 -11.95 4.28
C SER A 94 10.24 -13.12 3.51
N GLU A 95 11.40 -13.61 3.94
CA GLU A 95 12.07 -14.74 3.27
C GLU A 95 11.19 -15.99 3.21
N ASP A 96 10.46 -16.25 4.30
CA ASP A 96 9.64 -17.42 4.55
C ASP A 96 8.18 -17.26 4.12
N ALA A 97 7.77 -16.11 3.56
CA ALA A 97 6.35 -15.82 3.28
C ALA A 97 5.62 -16.84 2.37
N LEU A 98 6.35 -17.67 1.60
CA LEU A 98 5.77 -18.74 0.77
C LEU A 98 5.93 -20.14 1.34
N THR A 99 6.72 -20.30 2.40
CA THR A 99 7.03 -21.60 3.01
C THR A 99 6.50 -21.73 4.42
N ASN A 100 6.20 -20.62 5.10
CA ASN A 100 5.67 -20.57 6.44
C ASN A 100 4.20 -21.03 6.43
N PRO A 101 3.86 -22.19 7.04
CA PRO A 101 2.49 -22.71 7.04
C PRO A 101 1.61 -22.08 8.12
N ASP A 102 2.19 -21.32 9.05
CA ASP A 102 1.51 -20.91 10.27
C ASP A 102 0.79 -19.56 10.12
N LYS A 103 1.50 -18.55 9.58
CA LYS A 103 1.04 -17.16 9.56
C LYS A 103 1.50 -16.44 8.31
N LEU A 104 0.60 -15.69 7.71
CA LEU A 104 0.88 -14.76 6.63
C LEU A 104 0.10 -13.46 6.87
N MET A 105 0.82 -12.35 7.02
CA MET A 105 0.23 -11.02 7.07
C MET A 105 0.41 -10.34 5.71
N VAL A 106 -0.70 -9.88 5.13
CA VAL A 106 -0.70 -9.12 3.87
C VAL A 106 -1.15 -7.69 4.15
N LEU A 107 -0.27 -6.72 3.87
CA LEU A 107 -0.57 -5.31 3.96
C LEU A 107 -0.72 -4.73 2.55
N ILE A 108 -1.87 -4.13 2.28
CA ILE A 108 -2.18 -3.51 0.99
C ILE A 108 -2.29 -2.00 1.20
N HIS A 109 -1.56 -1.23 0.39
CA HIS A 109 -1.69 0.22 0.36
C HIS A 109 -2.68 0.67 -0.71
N GLY A 110 -3.23 1.89 -0.55
CA GLY A 110 -4.11 2.48 -1.56
C GLY A 110 -3.40 2.83 -2.87
N SER A 111 -4.17 3.12 -3.91
CA SER A 111 -3.66 3.58 -5.21
C SER A 111 -3.25 5.07 -5.19
N GLY A 112 -2.61 5.56 -6.26
CA GLY A 112 -2.25 6.97 -6.42
C GLY A 112 -0.80 7.28 -6.04
N VAL A 113 -0.56 8.23 -5.14
CA VAL A 113 0.80 8.69 -4.74
C VAL A 113 1.43 7.90 -3.60
N VAL A 114 0.63 7.04 -2.95
CA VAL A 114 1.09 6.15 -1.88
C VAL A 114 1.75 4.93 -2.51
N ARG A 115 2.76 4.39 -1.84
CA ARG A 115 3.61 3.31 -2.31
C ARG A 115 3.73 2.24 -1.23
N ALA A 116 4.28 1.08 -1.57
CA ALA A 116 4.49 -0.01 -0.63
C ALA A 116 5.18 0.48 0.66
N GLY A 117 4.71 0.01 1.82
CA GLY A 117 5.22 0.44 3.11
C GLY A 117 4.65 1.75 3.64
N GLN A 118 3.82 2.49 2.90
CA GLN A 118 3.32 3.81 3.33
C GLN A 118 1.80 3.82 3.52
N TRP A 119 1.33 4.57 4.51
CA TRP A 119 -0.08 4.94 4.68
C TRP A 119 -0.38 6.31 4.08
N ALA A 120 0.45 7.30 4.40
CA ALA A 120 0.28 8.66 3.92
C ALA A 120 1.58 9.45 3.97
N ARG A 121 2.02 9.94 2.81
CA ARG A 121 3.16 10.86 2.66
C ARG A 121 3.06 12.08 3.59
N ARG A 122 1.85 12.62 3.76
CA ARG A 122 1.59 13.76 4.64
C ARG A 122 1.94 13.47 6.10
N LEU A 123 1.62 12.27 6.59
CA LEU A 123 1.93 11.87 7.96
C LEU A 123 3.43 11.69 8.13
N ILE A 124 4.10 11.00 7.19
CA ILE A 124 5.56 10.82 7.22
C ILE A 124 6.31 12.17 7.30
N ILE A 125 5.86 13.17 6.53
CA ILE A 125 6.52 14.48 6.46
C ILE A 125 6.24 15.34 7.70
N ASN A 126 5.01 15.33 8.23
CA ASN A 126 4.58 16.29 9.26
C ASN A 126 4.55 15.71 10.67
N GLU A 127 4.44 14.40 10.81
CA GLU A 127 4.35 13.69 12.08
C GLU A 127 5.61 12.83 12.27
N ASP A 128 5.60 11.59 11.80
CA ASP A 128 6.69 10.62 11.91
C ASP A 128 6.51 9.40 10.98
N LEU A 129 7.55 8.56 10.92
CA LEU A 129 7.52 7.28 10.22
C LEU A 129 6.47 6.32 10.78
N ASP A 130 6.22 6.31 12.09
CA ASP A 130 5.34 5.32 12.72
C ASP A 130 3.87 5.52 12.32
N SER A 131 3.40 6.76 12.32
CA SER A 131 2.06 7.16 11.88
C SER A 131 1.90 7.05 10.36
N GLY A 132 2.97 7.33 9.61
CA GLY A 132 2.94 7.43 8.17
C GLY A 132 3.23 6.14 7.40
N THR A 133 3.73 5.09 8.06
CA THR A 133 4.21 3.86 7.41
C THR A 133 3.60 2.58 7.99
N GLN A 134 3.75 1.50 7.23
CA GLN A 134 3.38 0.14 7.60
C GLN A 134 4.41 -0.52 8.55
N ILE A 135 5.58 0.10 8.74
CA ILE A 135 6.72 -0.48 9.47
C ILE A 135 6.36 -0.94 10.89
N PRO A 136 5.63 -0.17 11.72
CA PRO A 136 5.27 -0.63 13.06
C PRO A 136 4.43 -1.91 13.08
N TYR A 137 3.57 -2.09 12.07
CA TYR A 137 2.77 -3.30 11.93
C TYR A 137 3.62 -4.49 11.51
N ILE A 138 4.56 -4.27 10.59
CA ILE A 138 5.50 -5.29 10.14
C ILE A 138 6.39 -5.74 11.30
N LYS A 139 6.99 -4.80 12.05
CA LYS A 139 7.83 -5.11 13.22
C LYS A 139 7.05 -5.91 14.27
N ARG A 140 5.82 -5.50 14.60
CA ARG A 140 4.96 -6.27 15.52
C ARG A 140 4.66 -7.69 15.01
N ALA A 141 4.38 -7.85 13.72
CA ALA A 141 4.10 -9.17 13.15
C ALA A 141 5.32 -10.11 13.18
N ILE A 142 6.53 -9.55 13.11
CA ILE A 142 7.80 -10.31 13.24
C ILE A 142 8.09 -10.65 14.71
N GLU A 143 7.83 -9.73 15.65
CA GLU A 143 8.10 -9.92 17.07
C GLU A 143 7.11 -10.85 17.78
N VAL A 144 5.85 -10.86 17.33
CA VAL A 144 4.78 -11.61 17.99
C VAL A 144 4.80 -13.07 17.50
N ASP A 145 5.36 -13.95 18.33
CA ASP A 145 4.93 -15.35 18.37
C ASP A 145 3.46 -15.35 18.80
N ALA A 146 2.55 -15.23 17.82
CA ALA A 146 1.11 -15.23 18.08
C ALA A 146 0.74 -16.38 19.02
N THR A 147 0.34 -16.01 20.23
CA THR A 147 -0.43 -16.87 21.13
C THR A 147 -1.66 -17.34 20.37
N GLU A 148 -2.08 -18.59 20.56
CA GLU A 148 -3.13 -19.29 19.78
C GLU A 148 -4.49 -18.58 19.66
N SER A 149 -4.69 -17.44 20.32
CA SER A 149 -5.93 -16.65 20.34
C SER A 149 -6.08 -15.61 19.23
N GLU A 150 -5.12 -15.43 18.32
CA GLU A 150 -5.31 -14.45 17.24
C GLU A 150 -6.22 -14.96 16.10
N PRO A 151 -7.14 -14.12 15.62
CA PRO A 151 -8.07 -14.49 14.57
C PRO A 151 -7.36 -14.72 13.23
N LYS A 152 -7.40 -15.96 12.72
CA LYS A 152 -6.87 -16.31 11.40
C LYS A 152 -7.88 -15.99 10.29
N SER A 153 -7.40 -15.38 9.21
CA SER A 153 -8.15 -15.19 7.96
C SER A 153 -7.54 -16.05 6.85
N PHE A 154 -8.35 -16.43 5.85
CA PHE A 154 -7.81 -17.06 4.64
C PHE A 154 -7.53 -15.98 3.59
N ILE A 155 -6.44 -16.16 2.87
CA ILE A 155 -6.09 -15.37 1.70
C ILE A 155 -6.23 -16.30 0.51
N PHE A 156 -7.01 -15.89 -0.49
CA PHE A 156 -7.09 -16.59 -1.77
C PHE A 156 -6.36 -15.78 -2.82
N MET A 157 -5.53 -16.46 -3.60
CA MET A 157 -4.78 -15.90 -4.71
C MET A 157 -5.14 -16.70 -5.97
N SER A 158 -4.96 -16.10 -7.16
CA SER A 158 -5.06 -16.86 -8.41
C SER A 158 -3.99 -17.97 -8.44
N GLU A 159 -4.29 -19.07 -9.14
CA GLU A 159 -3.38 -20.23 -9.23
C GLU A 159 -2.01 -19.86 -9.82
N ASP A 160 -2.01 -18.86 -10.69
CA ASP A 160 -0.86 -18.29 -11.39
C ASP A 160 -0.34 -16.99 -10.74
N ALA A 161 -0.75 -16.66 -9.51
CA ALA A 161 -0.47 -15.39 -8.84
C ALA A 161 1.01 -14.97 -8.81
N LEU A 162 1.93 -15.94 -8.86
CA LEU A 162 3.38 -15.68 -8.82
C LEU A 162 4.04 -15.72 -10.21
N THR A 163 3.33 -16.18 -11.23
CA THR A 163 3.84 -16.39 -12.60
C THR A 163 3.09 -15.56 -13.65
N ASN A 164 1.99 -14.90 -13.30
CA ASN A 164 1.20 -14.11 -14.24
C ASN A 164 1.68 -12.64 -14.31
N PRO A 165 2.14 -12.15 -15.49
CA PRO A 165 2.57 -10.76 -15.71
C PRO A 165 1.56 -9.69 -15.58
N ASP A 166 0.33 -10.03 -15.86
CA ASP A 166 -0.62 -9.00 -16.19
C ASP A 166 -1.52 -8.72 -14.99
N LYS A 167 -1.85 -9.76 -14.22
CA LYS A 167 -2.97 -9.71 -13.27
C LYS A 167 -2.70 -10.56 -12.03
N LEU A 168 -2.91 -9.95 -10.87
CA LEU A 168 -2.95 -10.62 -9.57
C LEU A 168 -4.29 -10.31 -8.89
N MET A 169 -5.07 -11.34 -8.59
CA MET A 169 -6.28 -11.21 -7.76
C MET A 169 -5.97 -11.73 -6.36
N VAL A 170 -6.07 -10.84 -5.36
CA VAL A 170 -5.99 -11.20 -3.95
C VAL A 170 -7.34 -10.95 -3.31
N LEU A 171 -7.93 -12.00 -2.73
CA LEU A 171 -9.16 -11.90 -1.95
C LEU A 171 -8.80 -12.01 -0.46
N ILE A 172 -9.03 -10.91 0.26
CA ILE A 172 -8.88 -10.85 1.72
C ILE A 172 -10.27 -10.79 2.32
N HIS A 173 -10.57 -11.69 3.26
CA HIS A 173 -11.82 -11.68 4.00
C HIS A 173 -11.58 -11.65 5.51
N GLY A 174 -12.52 -11.04 6.24
CA GLY A 174 -12.52 -11.03 7.70
C GLY A 174 -12.80 -12.42 8.28
N SER A 175 -12.39 -12.64 9.51
CA SER A 175 -12.62 -13.85 10.29
C SER A 175 -13.88 -13.70 11.14
N GLY A 176 -15.04 -14.04 10.57
CA GLY A 176 -16.33 -13.94 11.25
C GLY A 176 -17.29 -15.06 10.86
N VAL A 177 -18.57 -14.95 11.26
CA VAL A 177 -19.61 -15.96 11.00
C VAL A 177 -19.83 -16.21 9.50
N VAL A 178 -19.39 -15.31 8.64
CA VAL A 178 -19.52 -15.40 7.19
C VAL A 178 -18.23 -15.98 6.60
N ARG A 179 -18.37 -17.08 5.83
CA ARG A 179 -17.25 -17.83 5.23
C ARG A 179 -16.62 -17.04 4.08
N ALA A 180 -15.40 -17.43 3.68
CA ALA A 180 -14.70 -16.89 2.52
C ALA A 180 -15.63 -16.71 1.30
N GLY A 181 -15.55 -15.55 0.66
CA GLY A 181 -16.35 -15.21 -0.52
C GLY A 181 -17.79 -14.79 -0.22
N GLN A 182 -18.26 -14.79 1.02
CA GLN A 182 -19.61 -14.36 1.40
C GLN A 182 -19.53 -13.08 2.24
N TRP A 183 -20.48 -12.15 2.13
CA TRP A 183 -20.59 -11.01 3.06
C TRP A 183 -21.98 -10.83 3.68
N ALA A 184 -23.03 -11.42 3.08
CA ALA A 184 -24.37 -11.32 3.61
C ALA A 184 -25.16 -12.60 3.41
N ARG A 185 -25.17 -13.45 4.45
CA ARG A 185 -25.93 -14.71 4.46
C ARG A 185 -27.43 -14.47 4.21
N ARG A 186 -27.98 -13.35 4.69
CA ARG A 186 -29.36 -12.92 4.41
C ARG A 186 -29.61 -12.73 2.91
N LEU A 187 -28.67 -12.12 2.17
CA LEU A 187 -28.81 -11.89 0.74
C LEU A 187 -28.68 -13.21 -0.02
N ILE A 188 -27.71 -14.06 0.35
CA ILE A 188 -27.56 -15.39 -0.26
C ILE A 188 -28.85 -16.22 -0.15
N ILE A 189 -29.47 -16.20 1.03
CA ILE A 189 -30.67 -17.02 1.31
C ILE A 189 -31.92 -16.44 0.64
N ASN A 190 -32.08 -15.12 0.63
CA ASN A 190 -33.35 -14.48 0.25
C ASN A 190 -33.35 -13.85 -1.16
N GLU A 191 -32.17 -13.66 -1.75
CA GLU A 191 -32.02 -13.03 -3.06
C GLU A 191 -31.27 -14.00 -3.97
N ASP A 192 -29.94 -13.91 -4.03
CA ASP A 192 -29.10 -14.79 -4.84
C ASP A 192 -27.63 -14.77 -4.39
N LEU A 193 -26.82 -15.62 -5.02
CA LEU A 193 -25.38 -15.67 -4.79
C LEU A 193 -24.67 -14.40 -5.26
N ASP A 194 -25.13 -13.76 -6.33
CA ASP A 194 -24.45 -12.59 -6.89
C ASP A 194 -24.54 -11.39 -5.93
N SER A 195 -25.65 -11.26 -5.21
CA SER A 195 -25.93 -10.18 -4.26
C SER A 195 -25.26 -10.40 -2.88
N GLY A 196 -25.02 -11.67 -2.52
CA GLY A 196 -24.51 -12.05 -1.21
C GLY A 196 -23.05 -12.49 -1.16
N THR A 197 -22.37 -12.60 -2.31
CA THR A 197 -21.03 -13.19 -2.44
C THR A 197 -20.12 -12.44 -3.40
N GLN A 198 -18.80 -12.66 -3.28
CA GLN A 198 -17.75 -12.12 -4.15
C GLN A 198 -17.78 -12.67 -5.58
N ILE A 199 -18.68 -13.61 -5.90
CA ILE A 199 -18.72 -14.29 -7.20
C ILE A 199 -18.81 -13.33 -8.39
N PRO A 200 -19.65 -12.28 -8.42
CA PRO A 200 -19.70 -11.36 -9.57
C PRO A 200 -18.41 -10.59 -9.76
N TYR A 201 -17.74 -10.23 -8.67
CA TYR A 201 -16.48 -9.50 -8.70
C TYR A 201 -15.34 -10.40 -9.18
N ILE A 202 -15.32 -11.67 -8.76
CA ILE A 202 -14.39 -12.69 -9.26
C ILE A 202 -14.64 -12.94 -10.76
N LYS A 203 -15.90 -13.16 -11.17
CA LYS A 203 -16.28 -13.34 -12.58
C LYS A 203 -15.86 -12.13 -13.41
N ARG A 204 -16.13 -10.92 -12.94
CA ARG A 204 -15.72 -9.68 -13.60
C ARG A 204 -14.19 -9.55 -13.67
N ALA A 205 -13.46 -9.89 -12.61
CA ALA A 205 -12.00 -9.88 -12.63
C ALA A 205 -11.44 -10.87 -13.67
N ILE A 206 -12.05 -12.05 -13.78
CA ILE A 206 -11.73 -13.07 -14.81
C ILE A 206 -12.11 -12.58 -16.22
N GLU A 207 -13.24 -11.89 -16.40
CA GLU A 207 -13.71 -11.36 -17.69
C GLU A 207 -12.89 -10.15 -18.17
N ILE A 208 -12.64 -9.17 -17.31
CA ILE A 208 -11.67 -8.08 -17.56
C ILE A 208 -10.27 -8.68 -17.81
N GLY A 209 -10.01 -9.86 -17.24
CA GLY A 209 -8.91 -10.74 -17.54
C GLY A 209 -8.70 -11.03 -19.04
N LYS A 210 -9.79 -11.17 -19.81
CA LYS A 210 -9.78 -11.65 -21.19
C LYS A 210 -9.77 -10.56 -22.26
N ASP A 211 -10.24 -9.35 -21.97
CA ASP A 211 -10.58 -8.37 -23.02
C ASP A 211 -9.63 -7.14 -23.13
N ILE A 212 -8.55 -7.01 -22.34
CA ILE A 212 -7.69 -5.78 -22.35
C ILE A 212 -6.17 -6.06 -22.28
N PHE A 213 -5.40 -5.43 -23.19
CA PHE A 213 -3.95 -5.15 -23.22
C PHE A 213 -3.73 -3.61 -23.08
N PRO A 214 -2.63 -3.05 -22.50
CA PRO A 214 -1.98 -3.16 -21.18
C PRO A 214 -1.93 -1.76 -20.43
N PRO A 215 -1.17 -1.52 -19.32
CA PRO A 215 -0.52 -2.42 -18.37
C PRO A 215 -1.02 -2.28 -16.90
N VAL A 216 -0.96 -3.39 -16.16
CA VAL A 216 -1.11 -3.54 -14.69
C VAL A 216 -2.45 -3.07 -14.11
N LEU A 217 -3.48 -3.90 -14.24
CA LEU A 217 -4.67 -3.81 -13.41
C LEU A 217 -4.56 -4.82 -12.27
N ILE A 218 -4.07 -4.38 -11.11
CA ILE A 218 -4.21 -5.15 -9.87
C ILE A 218 -5.66 -4.99 -9.41
N VAL A 219 -6.52 -5.96 -9.74
CA VAL A 219 -7.89 -6.01 -9.22
C VAL A 219 -7.83 -6.55 -7.79
N VAL A 220 -7.59 -5.65 -6.83
CA VAL A 220 -7.70 -5.99 -5.41
C VAL A 220 -9.16 -5.78 -4.97
N ILE A 221 -9.90 -6.87 -4.82
CA ILE A 221 -11.22 -6.84 -4.19
C ILE A 221 -11.00 -6.97 -2.67
N VAL A 222 -10.77 -5.85 -2.00
CA VAL A 222 -10.75 -5.77 -0.53
C VAL A 222 -12.19 -5.64 -0.04
N ILE A 223 -12.77 -6.73 0.49
CA ILE A 223 -14.07 -6.66 1.18
C ILE A 223 -13.85 -7.03 2.64
N ILE A 224 -13.60 -6.01 3.45
CA ILE A 224 -13.46 -6.15 4.90
C ILE A 224 -14.86 -6.24 5.50
N THR A 225 -15.18 -7.38 6.10
CA THR A 225 -16.29 -7.48 7.05
C THR A 225 -15.75 -7.11 8.42
N VAL A 226 -16.05 -5.89 8.90
CA VAL A 226 -15.62 -5.41 10.22
C VAL A 226 -16.66 -5.84 11.26
N GLU A 227 -16.26 -6.65 12.24
CA GLU A 227 -16.91 -6.58 13.56
C GLU A 227 -16.38 -5.34 14.27
N ILE A 228 -17.25 -4.35 14.47
CA ILE A 228 -16.91 -3.11 15.16
C ILE A 228 -16.68 -3.44 16.64
N VAL A 229 -15.42 -3.65 17.01
CA VAL A 229 -14.98 -3.59 18.40
C VAL A 229 -14.00 -2.44 18.53
N SER A 230 -14.58 -1.25 18.71
CA SER A 230 -13.93 -0.03 19.22
C SER A 230 -12.54 0.31 18.67
N CYS A 231 -12.46 0.68 17.39
CA CYS A 231 -11.55 1.75 16.96
C CYS A 231 -12.13 2.42 15.72
N LYS A 232 -12.32 3.74 15.75
CA LYS A 232 -12.84 4.52 14.61
C LYS A 232 -11.79 4.53 13.50
N MET A 233 -11.84 3.55 12.60
CA MET A 233 -11.24 3.63 11.28
C MET A 233 -12.34 3.93 10.26
N THR A 234 -12.26 5.10 9.66
CA THR A 234 -13.11 5.52 8.56
C THR A 234 -12.60 4.85 7.29
N PHE A 235 -13.38 3.92 6.72
CA PHE A 235 -13.09 3.32 5.42
C PHE A 235 -13.49 4.31 4.32
N VAL A 236 -12.56 4.64 3.43
CA VAL A 236 -12.86 5.34 2.17
C VAL A 236 -13.07 4.26 1.11
N TYR A 237 -14.33 4.07 0.72
CA TYR A 237 -14.68 3.39 -0.51
C TYR A 237 -14.11 4.18 -1.68
N THR A 238 -13.18 3.62 -2.43
CA THR A 238 -12.95 4.07 -3.81
C THR A 238 -13.92 3.31 -4.70
N GLU A 239 -15.06 3.93 -4.97
CA GLU A 239 -15.79 3.66 -6.21
C GLU A 239 -14.85 3.97 -7.37
N ILE A 240 -14.61 2.98 -8.23
CA ILE A 240 -14.05 3.20 -9.55
C ILE A 240 -15.18 3.89 -10.34
N ASN A 241 -15.26 5.21 -10.25
CA ASN A 241 -16.04 5.98 -11.20
C ASN A 241 -15.12 6.27 -12.40
N GLU A 242 -15.48 5.67 -13.53
CA GLU A 242 -14.91 5.96 -14.83
C GLU A 242 -15.05 7.46 -15.15
N CYS A 243 -13.94 8.11 -15.51
CA CYS A 243 -13.88 9.35 -16.28
C CYS A 243 -12.61 9.33 -17.14
#